data_AF-A0A2S7QBB5-F1
#
_entry.id   AF-A0A2S7QBB5-F1
#
_cell.length_a   1.000
_cell.length_b   1.000
_cell.length_c   1.000
_cell.angle_alpha   90.00
_cell.angle_beta   90.00
_cell.angle_gamma   90.00
#
_symmetry.space_group_name_H-M   'P 1'
#
loop_
_entity.id
_entity.type
_entity.pdbx_description
1 polymer ?
#
loop_
_entity_poly.entity_id
_entity_poly.type
_entity_poly.pdbx_seq_one_letter_code
_entity_poly.pdbx_strand_id
1 'polypeptide(L)'
;MEHESHDLRKTTEMTFMCKKCKKAFRKDYADETEESDEYCPHCDNHFVIEAKTPQPVLKFEVDDPRKVSTMMEAQDQRLKKDELRTIFDVEEAPNKLG
;
A
#
# COMPACT_ATOMS: atom_id res chain seq x y z
N MET A 1 -20.04 -10.80 -42.33
CA MET A 1 -19.66 -10.94 -40.91
C MET A 1 -18.55 -11.95 -40.91
N GLU A 2 -17.32 -11.47 -41.06
CA GLU A 2 -16.15 -12.30 -41.30
C GLU A 2 -15.56 -12.58 -39.92
N HIS A 3 -15.76 -13.77 -39.37
CA HIS A 3 -15.10 -14.19 -38.14
C HIS A 3 -13.98 -15.15 -38.52
N GLU A 4 -12.75 -14.64 -38.51
CA GLU A 4 -11.53 -15.40 -38.75
C GLU A 4 -11.27 -16.32 -37.54
N SER A 5 -11.66 -17.59 -37.67
CA SER A 5 -11.40 -18.63 -36.68
C SER A 5 -10.01 -19.23 -36.88
N HIS A 6 -8.95 -18.45 -36.66
CA HIS A 6 -7.60 -19.01 -36.56
C HIS A 6 -7.19 -19.13 -35.09
N ASP A 7 -6.62 -20.28 -34.73
CA ASP A 7 -6.12 -20.53 -33.38
C ASP A 7 -4.90 -19.63 -33.10
N LEU A 8 -4.97 -18.85 -32.02
CA LEU A 8 -3.89 -17.94 -31.65
C LEU A 8 -2.71 -18.75 -31.12
N ARG A 9 -1.60 -18.76 -31.87
CA ARG A 9 -0.40 -19.49 -31.46
C ARG A 9 0.07 -18.97 -30.10
N LYS A 10 0.28 -19.90 -29.17
CA LYS A 10 0.88 -19.59 -27.87
C LYS A 10 2.30 -19.11 -28.11
N THR A 11 2.58 -17.88 -27.70
CA THR A 11 3.92 -17.31 -27.65
C THR A 11 4.32 -17.28 -26.18
N THR A 12 5.46 -17.87 -25.85
CA THR A 12 5.96 -17.90 -24.47
C THR A 12 7.04 -16.84 -24.23
N GLU A 13 7.28 -16.00 -25.22
CA GLU A 13 8.20 -14.88 -25.18
C GLU A 13 7.53 -13.63 -24.59
N MET A 14 8.10 -13.10 -23.51
CA MET A 14 7.67 -11.87 -22.85
C MET A 14 8.75 -10.79 -22.97
N THR A 15 8.34 -9.53 -23.16
CA THR A 15 9.26 -8.40 -23.23
C THR A 15 9.13 -7.55 -21.97
N PHE A 16 10.22 -7.42 -21.22
CA PHE A 16 10.26 -6.67 -19.96
C PHE A 16 11.13 -5.43 -20.08
N MET A 17 10.88 -4.45 -19.23
CA MET A 17 11.71 -3.25 -19.09
C MET A 17 12.32 -3.22 -17.69
N CYS A 18 13.65 -3.21 -17.61
CA CYS A 18 14.32 -3.18 -16.32
C CYS A 18 14.18 -1.80 -15.65
N LYS A 19 13.75 -1.77 -14.39
CA LYS A 19 13.60 -0.53 -13.61
C LYS A 19 14.92 0.18 -13.32
N LYS A 20 16.02 -0.56 -13.15
CA LYS A 20 17.35 -0.02 -12.81
C LYS A 20 18.04 0.58 -14.04
N CYS A 21 18.12 -0.16 -15.15
CA CYS A 21 18.86 0.28 -16.36
C CYS A 21 17.97 0.82 -17.49
N LYS A 22 16.64 0.75 -17.37
CA LYS A 22 15.65 1.19 -18.38
C LYS A 22 15.79 0.53 -19.76
N LYS A 23 16.57 -0.56 -19.87
CA LYS A 23 16.71 -1.34 -21.10
C LYS A 23 15.57 -2.35 -21.20
N ALA A 24 15.01 -2.46 -22.40
CA ALA A 24 14.06 -3.52 -22.73
C ALA A 24 14.83 -4.80 -23.04
N PHE A 25 14.36 -5.94 -22.52
CA PHE A 25 14.92 -7.25 -22.80
C PHE A 25 13.79 -8.25 -23.03
N ARG A 26 14.05 -9.25 -23.87
CA ARG A 26 13.09 -10.31 -24.21
C ARG A 26 13.49 -11.55 -23.43
N LYS A 27 12.53 -12.18 -22.76
CA LYS A 27 12.73 -13.44 -22.04
C LYS A 27 11.75 -14.49 -22.52
N ASP A 28 12.25 -15.70 -22.73
CA ASP A 28 11.44 -16.85 -23.11
C ASP A 28 11.07 -17.62 -21.83
N TYR A 29 9.77 -17.73 -21.56
CA TYR A 29 9.22 -18.42 -20.39
C TYR A 29 8.76 -19.85 -20.74
N ALA A 30 9.19 -20.42 -21.88
CA ALA A 30 8.80 -21.76 -22.30
C ALA A 30 9.38 -22.88 -21.44
N ASP A 31 10.50 -22.61 -20.76
CA ASP A 31 11.20 -23.57 -19.92
C ASP A 31 11.01 -23.23 -18.44
N GLU A 32 11.04 -24.27 -17.60
CA GLU A 32 11.02 -24.17 -16.15
C GLU A 32 11.96 -23.06 -15.64
N THR A 33 11.39 -22.06 -14.97
CA THR A 33 12.11 -20.82 -14.62
C THR A 33 13.28 -21.14 -13.69
N GLU A 34 14.49 -21.20 -14.24
CA GLU A 34 15.72 -21.39 -13.47
C GLU A 34 16.01 -20.15 -12.62
N GLU A 35 16.67 -20.32 -11.48
CA GLU A 35 17.08 -19.24 -10.55
C GLU A 35 17.96 -18.14 -11.18
N SER A 36 18.65 -18.47 -12.28
CA SER A 36 19.38 -17.49 -13.11
C SER A 36 18.46 -16.59 -13.94
N ASP A 37 17.20 -16.98 -14.12
CA ASP A 37 16.21 -16.26 -14.91
C ASP A 37 15.79 -14.95 -14.24
N GLU A 38 15.95 -14.84 -12.93
CA GLU A 38 15.36 -13.81 -12.09
C GLU A 38 16.03 -12.43 -12.20
N TYR A 39 17.13 -12.33 -12.95
CA TYR A 39 17.96 -11.14 -13.07
C TYR A 39 17.91 -10.52 -14.47
N CYS A 40 17.97 -9.18 -14.51
CA CYS A 40 18.12 -8.47 -15.77
C CYS A 40 19.54 -8.67 -16.34
N PRO A 41 19.69 -9.12 -17.62
CA PRO A 41 20.99 -9.43 -18.24
C PRO A 41 21.89 -8.20 -18.43
N HIS A 42 21.39 -7.00 -18.17
CA HIS A 42 22.13 -5.75 -18.38
C HIS A 42 22.69 -5.12 -17.10
N CYS A 43 22.16 -5.45 -15.93
CA CYS A 43 22.53 -4.74 -14.69
C CYS A 43 22.29 -5.54 -13.41
N ASP A 44 22.05 -6.86 -13.52
CA ASP A 44 21.87 -7.75 -12.37
C ASP A 44 20.73 -7.32 -11.43
N ASN A 45 19.69 -6.71 -11.98
CA ASN A 45 18.53 -6.33 -11.19
C ASN A 45 17.58 -7.53 -11.09
N HIS A 46 17.39 -8.06 -9.88
CA HIS A 46 16.35 -9.03 -9.56
C HIS A 46 14.97 -8.43 -9.86
N PHE A 47 14.22 -9.02 -10.78
CA PHE A 47 12.92 -8.51 -11.24
C PHE A 47 11.73 -9.32 -10.73
N VAL A 48 11.98 -10.49 -10.15
CA VAL A 48 10.95 -11.32 -9.52
C VAL A 48 10.67 -10.79 -8.13
N ILE A 49 9.46 -10.27 -7.89
CA ILE A 49 9.06 -9.77 -6.58
C ILE A 49 8.11 -10.75 -5.90
N GLU A 50 8.28 -10.93 -4.60
CA GLU A 50 7.37 -11.76 -3.81
C GLU A 50 5.93 -11.23 -3.88
N ALA A 51 4.98 -12.15 -4.09
CA ALA A 51 3.58 -11.82 -4.15
C ALA A 51 3.10 -11.31 -2.78
N LYS A 52 2.70 -10.04 -2.71
CA LYS A 52 2.12 -9.46 -1.49
C LYS A 52 0.70 -10.01 -1.29
N THR A 53 0.45 -10.71 -0.19
CA THR A 53 -0.90 -11.07 0.22
C THR A 53 -1.63 -9.84 0.75
N PRO A 54 -2.90 -9.62 0.38
CA PRO A 54 -3.68 -8.51 0.95
C PRO A 54 -3.91 -8.79 2.43
N GLN A 55 -3.26 -8.03 3.31
CA GLN A 55 -3.60 -8.04 4.73
C GLN A 55 -4.97 -7.37 4.91
N PRO A 56 -5.85 -7.93 5.75
CA PRO A 56 -7.14 -7.31 6.05
C PRO A 56 -6.89 -5.98 6.76
N VAL A 57 -6.92 -4.89 6.00
CA VAL A 57 -6.89 -3.54 6.53
C VAL A 57 -8.31 -3.11 6.83
N LEU A 58 -8.60 -2.78 8.09
CA LEU A 58 -9.87 -2.18 8.47
C LEU A 58 -9.89 -0.75 7.93
N LYS A 59 -10.47 -0.57 6.73
CA LYS A 59 -10.68 0.76 6.15
C LYS A 59 -11.98 1.31 6.72
N PHE A 60 -11.90 2.44 7.41
CA PHE A 60 -13.08 3.17 7.85
C PHE A 60 -13.37 4.29 6.85
N GLU A 61 -14.52 4.21 6.18
CA GLU A 61 -14.98 5.25 5.27
C GLU A 61 -15.67 6.35 6.09
N VAL A 62 -15.03 7.53 6.17
CA VAL A 62 -15.60 8.70 6.82
C VAL A 62 -16.32 9.53 5.76
N ASP A 63 -17.66 9.57 5.82
CA ASP A 63 -18.50 10.38 4.92
C ASP A 63 -18.27 11.90 5.07
N ASP A 64 -17.91 12.37 6.27
CA ASP A 64 -17.66 13.79 6.54
C ASP A 64 -16.25 14.04 7.13
N PRO A 65 -15.36 14.76 6.44
CA PRO A 65 -13.97 14.95 6.85
C PRO A 65 -13.81 15.66 8.19
N ARG A 66 -14.84 16.35 8.70
CA ARG A 66 -14.81 17.02 10.02
C ARG A 66 -14.92 16.02 11.18
N LYS A 67 -15.44 14.82 10.92
CA LYS A 67 -15.65 13.78 11.94
C LYS A 67 -14.46 12.83 12.09
N VAL A 68 -13.39 13.02 11.30
CA VAL A 68 -12.18 12.16 11.32
C VAL A 68 -11.57 12.11 12.72
N SER A 69 -11.43 13.25 13.41
CA SER A 69 -10.89 13.32 14.77
C SER A 69 -11.74 12.51 15.75
N THR A 70 -13.05 12.77 15.76
CA THR A 70 -14.01 12.10 16.66
C THR A 70 -14.08 10.59 16.42
N MET A 71 -13.99 10.14 15.16
CA MET A 71 -14.00 8.71 14.84
C MET A 71 -12.67 8.03 15.23
N MET A 72 -11.56 8.74 15.11
CA MET A 72 -10.25 8.27 15.57
C MET A 72 -10.16 8.23 17.10
N GLU A 73 -10.83 9.15 17.79
CA GLU A 73 -10.97 9.19 19.25
C GLU A 73 -11.93 8.08 19.75
N ALA A 74 -13.03 7.81 19.05
CA ALA A 74 -13.97 6.74 19.40
C ALA A 74 -13.36 5.32 19.26
N GLN A 75 -12.33 5.18 18.43
CA GLN A 75 -11.57 3.93 18.30
C GLN A 75 -10.72 3.62 19.53
N ASP A 76 -10.33 4.64 20.31
CA ASP A 76 -9.46 4.49 21.48
C ASP A 76 -10.21 4.78 22.79
N GLN A 77 -10.82 3.75 23.39
CA GLN A 77 -11.52 3.84 24.68
C GLN A 77 -10.64 4.25 25.88
N ARG A 78 -9.34 4.58 25.67
CA ARG A 78 -8.37 4.89 26.72
C ARG A 78 -7.97 6.37 26.78
N LEU A 79 -8.26 7.17 25.75
CA LEU A 79 -7.91 8.59 25.71
C LEU A 79 -9.09 9.49 26.07
N LYS A 80 -9.62 9.37 27.29
CA LYS A 80 -10.30 10.51 27.91
C LYS A 80 -9.20 11.49 28.33
N LYS A 81 -8.81 12.40 27.44
CA LYS A 81 -7.90 13.49 27.80
C LYS A 81 -8.59 14.29 28.91
N ASP A 82 -7.96 14.31 30.08
CA ASP A 82 -8.31 15.21 31.17
C ASP A 82 -8.45 16.61 30.58
N GLU A 83 -9.59 17.24 30.83
CA GLU A 83 -9.90 18.56 30.28
C GLU A 83 -8.74 19.51 30.60
N LEU A 84 -8.25 20.22 29.59
CA LEU A 84 -7.16 21.18 29.78
C LEU A 84 -7.67 22.29 30.71
N ARG A 85 -7.34 22.16 32.00
CA ARG A 85 -7.68 23.13 33.05
C ARG A 85 -7.11 24.48 32.65
N THR A 86 -8.00 25.44 32.41
CA THR A 86 -7.59 26.82 32.14
C THR A 86 -7.50 27.58 33.46
N ILE A 87 -6.74 28.67 33.44
CA ILE A 87 -6.55 29.60 34.57
C ILE A 87 -7.87 30.17 35.14
N PHE A 88 -8.99 29.98 34.45
CA PHE A 88 -10.33 30.44 34.81
C PHE A 88 -11.24 29.30 35.31
N ASP A 89 -10.65 28.26 35.87
CA ASP A 89 -11.41 27.21 36.55
C ASP A 89 -12.08 27.77 37.82
N VAL A 90 -13.42 27.86 37.77
CA VAL A 90 -14.26 28.45 38.83
C VAL A 90 -14.22 27.65 40.12
N GLU A 91 -13.84 26.37 40.06
CA GLU A 91 -13.84 25.47 41.22
C GLU A 91 -12.57 25.62 42.07
N GLU A 92 -11.43 25.98 41.46
CA GLU A 92 -10.14 26.15 42.16
C GLU A 92 -9.79 27.61 42.53
N ALA A 93 -10.66 28.58 42.19
CA ALA A 93 -10.48 29.99 42.51
C ALA A 93 -10.23 30.33 44.01
N PRO A 94 -10.85 29.66 45.00
CA PRO A 94 -10.67 30.05 46.41
C PRO A 94 -9.34 29.62 47.04
N ASN A 95 -8.54 28.76 46.40
CA ASN A 95 -7.30 28.22 46.99
C ASN A 95 -6.00 28.87 46.48
N LYS A 96 -6.08 29.88 45.59
CA LYS A 96 -4.89 30.52 44.98
C LYS A 96 -4.62 31.96 45.45
N LEU A 97 -5.47 32.53 46.29
CA LEU A 97 -5.27 33.83 46.91
C LEU A 97 -5.06 33.63 48.42
N GLY A 98 -3.84 33.20 48.76
CA GLY A 98 -3.25 33.32 50.08
C GLY A 98 -2.29 34.51 50.09
#